data_AF-A0A9D7EKU5-F1
#
_entry.id   AF-A0A9D7EKU5-F1
#
_cell.length_a   1.000
_cell.length_b   1.000
_cell.length_c   1.000
_cell.angle_alpha   90.00
_cell.angle_beta   90.00
_cell.angle_gamma   90.00
#
_symmetry.space_group_name_H-M   'P 1'
#
loop_
_entity.id
_entity.type
_entity.pdbx_description
1 polymer ?
#
loop_
_entity_poly.entity_id
_entity_poly.type
_entity_poly.pdbx_seq_one_letter_code
_entity_poly.pdbx_strand_id
1 'polypeptide(L)'
;MSSVKTFLAFILTLLLFAVAPRINKNTSDAGYYDNSAGGFILDHTSAGKFSRSSDPNIEVWATAPNDSIQFNLNLYYRSGGVGDFSQLALTRNPETLDRYSTELPRLGRGEVYEYFVELTSVDDTLTLRLPKELNSNIALLFEGRPSLIVWGAHVGVMFIAAMYAFMALFNVFGLRTSNEKSLKKLSRKVFITGLLMLLGTALIGLFVSHIRFGYYWGGWPLDDNRAQTYMELLILYWLGLTVVFRGTIFGFKPEKNFVSVPGAIALTLVGVLFMIIVYLAGGHFVDIPI
;
A
#
# COMPACT_ATOMS: atom_id res chain seq x y z
N MET A 1 -34.87 6.27 6.43
CA MET A 1 -33.56 6.57 7.06
C MET A 1 -33.30 8.05 6.79
N SER A 2 -32.78 8.84 7.73
CA SER A 2 -32.53 10.26 7.42
C SER A 2 -31.47 10.33 6.31
N SER A 3 -31.82 10.92 5.16
CA SER A 3 -30.94 11.12 4.01
C SER A 3 -29.63 11.80 4.41
N VAL A 4 -29.68 12.63 5.47
CA VAL A 4 -28.52 13.28 6.07
C VAL A 4 -27.48 12.29 6.59
N LYS A 5 -27.88 11.21 7.27
CA LYS A 5 -26.92 10.21 7.80
C LYS A 5 -26.19 9.47 6.68
N THR A 6 -26.90 9.14 5.60
CA THR A 6 -26.31 8.50 4.42
C THR A 6 -25.34 9.46 3.73
N PHE A 7 -25.74 10.72 3.56
CA PHE A 7 -24.89 11.75 2.97
C PHE A 7 -23.61 11.98 3.79
N LEU A 8 -23.72 12.13 5.12
CA LEU A 8 -22.55 12.28 5.98
C LEU A 8 -21.64 11.05 5.94
N ALA A 9 -22.20 9.84 5.91
CA ALA A 9 -21.40 8.61 5.77
C ALA A 9 -20.63 8.58 4.44
N PHE A 10 -21.28 9.02 3.36
CA PHE A 10 -20.63 9.16 2.05
C PHE A 10 -19.48 10.17 2.10
N ILE A 11 -19.69 11.36 2.69
CA ILE A 11 -18.64 12.39 2.82
C ILE A 11 -17.46 11.87 3.67
N LEU A 12 -17.72 11.24 4.81
CA LEU A 12 -16.65 10.66 5.65
C LEU A 12 -15.87 9.56 4.93
N THR A 13 -16.56 8.74 4.12
CA THR A 13 -15.91 7.71 3.31
C THR A 13 -15.02 8.34 2.24
N LEU A 14 -15.52 9.37 1.55
CA LEU A 14 -14.76 10.12 0.56
C LEU A 14 -13.52 10.76 1.19
N LEU A 15 -13.66 11.36 2.36
CA LEU A 15 -12.55 11.94 3.12
C LEU A 15 -11.51 10.87 3.51
N LEU A 16 -11.96 9.71 4.03
CA LEU A 16 -11.05 8.61 4.38
C LEU A 16 -10.23 8.15 3.16
N PHE A 17 -10.87 7.97 2.01
CA PHE A 17 -10.21 7.55 0.77
C PHE A 17 -9.38 8.66 0.10
N ALA A 18 -9.69 9.94 0.35
CA ALA A 18 -8.89 11.06 -0.14
C ALA A 18 -7.63 11.32 0.71
N VAL A 19 -7.72 11.05 2.02
CA VAL A 19 -6.63 11.29 2.98
C VAL A 19 -5.68 10.11 3.06
N ALA A 20 -6.19 8.86 3.09
CA ALA A 20 -5.36 7.67 3.26
C ALA A 20 -4.19 7.59 2.26
N PRO A 21 -4.37 7.82 0.94
CA PRO A 21 -3.26 7.79 -0.03
C PRO A 21 -2.22 8.89 0.17
N ARG A 22 -2.59 10.02 0.80
CA ARG A 22 -1.67 11.16 1.02
C ARG A 22 -0.77 10.94 2.22
N ILE A 23 -1.27 10.25 3.23
CA ILE A 23 -0.48 9.83 4.41
C ILE A 23 0.42 8.65 4.03
N ASN A 24 -0.06 7.79 3.13
CA ASN A 24 0.63 6.65 2.55
C ASN A 24 1.63 7.04 1.43
N LYS A 25 2.49 8.05 1.65
CA LYS A 25 3.54 8.41 0.67
C LYS A 25 4.89 7.73 0.94
N ASN A 26 4.97 6.84 1.92
CA ASN A 26 6.16 6.05 2.17
C ASN A 26 6.05 4.68 1.49
N THR A 27 7.18 4.10 1.10
CA THR A 27 7.41 2.68 0.75
C THR A 27 7.26 2.24 -0.72
N SER A 28 7.75 3.06 -1.64
CA SER A 28 8.56 2.58 -2.79
C SER A 28 9.14 3.80 -3.51
N ASP A 29 10.14 4.44 -2.89
CA ASP A 29 11.25 5.23 -3.44
C ASP A 29 11.17 5.78 -4.88
N ALA A 30 10.00 6.28 -5.28
CA ALA A 30 9.87 7.18 -6.40
C ALA A 30 10.39 8.53 -5.91
N GLY A 31 11.64 8.81 -6.23
CA GLY A 31 12.39 9.90 -5.63
C GLY A 31 13.42 10.46 -6.59
N TYR A 32 13.73 11.73 -6.39
CA TYR A 32 14.88 12.38 -6.98
C TYR A 32 16.07 12.24 -6.03
N TYR A 33 17.18 11.71 -6.53
CA TYR A 33 18.41 11.51 -5.80
C TYR A 33 19.51 12.31 -6.49
N ASP A 34 20.26 13.10 -5.73
CA ASP A 34 21.38 13.89 -6.23
C ASP A 34 22.64 13.70 -5.37
N ASN A 35 23.80 13.89 -5.97
CA ASN A 35 25.07 13.99 -5.27
C ASN A 35 26.08 14.78 -6.10
N SER A 36 26.92 15.56 -5.43
CA SER A 36 27.96 16.33 -6.09
C SER A 36 29.20 16.45 -5.22
N ALA A 37 30.37 16.27 -5.85
CA ALA A 37 31.68 16.49 -5.24
C ALA A 37 32.72 16.66 -6.34
N GLY A 38 33.78 17.42 -6.07
CA GLY A 38 34.88 17.61 -7.04
C GLY A 38 34.45 18.20 -8.38
N GLY A 39 33.31 18.90 -8.44
CA GLY A 39 32.70 19.43 -9.67
C GLY A 39 31.90 18.41 -10.49
N PHE A 40 31.84 17.15 -10.06
CA PHE A 40 30.91 16.17 -10.62
C PHE A 40 29.51 16.37 -10.03
N ILE A 41 28.50 16.13 -10.86
CA ILE A 41 27.09 16.12 -10.46
C ILE A 41 26.51 14.79 -10.94
N LEU A 42 25.80 14.09 -10.06
CA LEU A 42 25.17 12.82 -10.31
C LEU A 42 23.71 12.90 -9.85
N ASP A 43 22.77 12.77 -10.79
CA ASP A 43 21.33 12.86 -10.53
C ASP A 43 20.61 11.63 -11.07
N HIS A 44 19.58 11.18 -10.35
CA HIS A 44 18.75 10.05 -10.75
C HIS A 44 17.32 10.23 -10.26
N THR A 45 16.35 9.95 -11.14
CA THR A 45 14.94 9.86 -10.75
C THR A 45 14.52 8.40 -10.79
N SER A 46 14.21 7.83 -9.64
CA SER A 46 13.67 6.48 -9.56
C SER A 46 12.16 6.51 -9.76
N ALA A 47 11.65 5.50 -10.47
CA ALA A 47 10.20 5.28 -10.59
C ALA A 47 9.60 4.60 -9.36
N GLY A 48 10.43 3.96 -8.52
CA GLY A 48 10.04 3.15 -7.35
C GLY A 48 9.27 1.87 -7.67
N LYS A 49 8.48 1.87 -8.75
CA LYS A 49 7.68 0.73 -9.22
C LYS A 49 7.83 0.54 -10.73
N PHE A 50 8.00 -0.70 -11.15
CA PHE A 50 8.08 -1.09 -12.54
C PHE A 50 6.98 -2.09 -12.90
N SER A 51 6.29 -1.85 -14.00
CA SER A 51 5.09 -2.63 -14.36
C SER A 51 4.92 -2.88 -15.85
N ARG A 52 6.00 -2.71 -16.63
CA ARG A 52 6.02 -2.99 -18.07
C ARG A 52 6.50 -4.42 -18.33
N SER A 53 6.26 -4.89 -19.55
CA SER A 53 6.70 -6.22 -19.99
C SER A 53 8.17 -6.27 -20.41
N SER A 54 8.79 -5.11 -20.66
CA SER A 54 10.20 -4.97 -21.01
C SER A 54 11.11 -4.98 -19.78
N ASP A 55 12.41 -5.02 -19.99
CA ASP A 55 13.39 -4.79 -18.94
C ASP A 55 13.35 -3.30 -18.49
N PRO A 56 13.54 -3.01 -17.18
CA PRO A 56 13.67 -1.65 -16.71
C PRO A 56 14.99 -1.03 -17.16
N ASN A 57 14.88 0.11 -17.85
CA ASN A 57 16.01 0.97 -18.14
C ASN A 57 16.25 1.93 -16.97
N ILE A 58 17.39 1.81 -16.31
CA ILE A 58 17.83 2.74 -15.27
C ILE A 58 18.63 3.85 -15.93
N GLU A 59 18.21 5.09 -15.72
CA GLU A 59 18.80 6.25 -16.35
C GLU A 59 19.33 7.22 -15.30
N VAL A 60 20.52 7.73 -15.53
CA VAL A 60 21.26 8.60 -14.61
C VAL A 60 21.84 9.76 -15.39
N TRP A 61 21.80 10.95 -14.81
CA TRP A 61 22.49 12.13 -15.33
C TRP A 61 23.81 12.27 -14.59
N ALA A 62 24.90 12.34 -15.34
CA ALA A 62 26.23 12.51 -14.80
C ALA A 62 26.95 13.62 -15.57
N THR A 63 27.26 14.72 -14.88
CA THR A 63 28.00 15.86 -15.41
C THR A 63 29.39 15.87 -14.80
N ALA A 64 30.43 15.94 -15.63
CA ALA A 64 31.82 16.10 -15.21
C ALA A 64 32.22 17.58 -15.12
N PRO A 65 33.26 17.94 -14.36
CA PRO A 65 33.74 19.33 -14.27
C PRO A 65 34.23 19.89 -15.61
N ASN A 66 34.72 19.01 -16.48
CA ASN A 66 35.09 19.30 -17.86
C ASN A 66 35.01 18.02 -18.70
N ASP A 67 34.92 18.16 -20.02
CA ASP A 67 34.78 17.04 -20.98
C ASP A 67 36.02 16.14 -21.08
N SER A 68 37.17 16.58 -20.53
CA SER A 68 38.43 15.83 -20.60
C SER A 68 38.58 14.81 -19.47
N ILE A 69 37.82 14.96 -18.38
CA ILE A 69 37.86 14.04 -17.24
C ILE A 69 37.04 12.80 -17.56
N GLN A 70 37.70 11.64 -17.52
CA GLN A 70 37.05 10.34 -17.67
C GLN A 70 36.60 9.80 -16.32
N PHE A 71 35.47 9.12 -16.31
CA PHE A 71 34.90 8.45 -15.14
C PHE A 71 34.20 7.17 -15.56
N ASN A 72 34.08 6.25 -14.61
CA ASN A 72 33.28 5.04 -14.72
C ASN A 72 31.97 5.26 -13.97
N LEU A 73 30.87 4.81 -14.56
CA LEU A 73 29.55 4.85 -13.94
C LEU A 73 29.00 3.44 -13.88
N ASN A 74 28.75 2.95 -12.66
CA ASN A 74 28.33 1.59 -12.40
C ASN A 74 27.03 1.56 -11.59
N LEU A 75 26.14 0.65 -11.97
CA LEU A 75 24.95 0.28 -11.23
C LEU A 75 25.26 -0.99 -10.45
N TYR A 76 25.10 -0.95 -9.15
CA TYR A 76 25.16 -2.11 -8.28
C TYR A 76 23.76 -2.50 -7.88
N TYR A 77 23.37 -3.75 -8.11
CA TYR A 77 22.02 -4.23 -7.82
C TYR A 77 22.01 -5.63 -7.20
N ARG A 78 20.98 -5.94 -6.42
CA ARG A 78 20.69 -7.30 -5.92
C ARG A 78 19.19 -7.52 -5.80
N SER A 79 18.75 -8.75 -5.99
CA SER A 79 17.36 -9.16 -5.82
C SER A 79 17.12 -9.74 -4.43
N GLY A 80 16.08 -9.28 -3.74
CA GLY A 80 15.61 -9.91 -2.49
C GLY A 80 16.49 -9.71 -1.26
N GLY A 81 17.22 -8.59 -1.17
CA GLY A 81 17.87 -8.11 0.06
C GLY A 81 19.07 -8.93 0.60
N VAL A 82 19.32 -10.12 0.03
CA VAL A 82 20.35 -11.06 0.50
C VAL A 82 21.41 -11.28 -0.57
N GLY A 83 22.68 -11.33 -0.13
CA GLY A 83 23.83 -11.60 -1.00
C GLY A 83 24.55 -10.34 -1.48
N ASP A 84 25.57 -10.58 -2.31
CA ASP A 84 26.45 -9.56 -2.87
C ASP A 84 25.76 -8.83 -4.04
N PHE A 85 26.13 -7.56 -4.21
CA PHE A 85 25.66 -6.76 -5.34
C PHE A 85 26.33 -7.21 -6.63
N SER A 86 25.50 -7.44 -7.66
CA SER A 86 25.97 -7.56 -9.04
C SER A 86 26.22 -6.18 -9.63
N GLN A 87 27.16 -6.08 -10.57
CA GLN A 87 27.58 -4.82 -11.17
C GLN A 87 27.21 -4.77 -12.66
N LEU A 88 26.71 -3.62 -13.13
CA LEU A 88 26.51 -3.29 -14.53
C LEU A 88 27.11 -1.93 -14.84
N ALA A 89 27.88 -1.81 -15.91
CA ALA A 89 28.34 -0.52 -16.40
C ALA A 89 27.16 0.22 -17.07
N LEU A 90 27.04 1.53 -16.81
CA LEU A 90 26.11 2.37 -17.55
C LEU A 90 26.76 2.86 -18.84
N THR A 91 25.98 2.84 -19.92
CA THR A 91 26.45 3.29 -21.24
C THR A 91 25.94 4.70 -21.50
N ARG A 92 26.82 5.57 -22.01
CA ARG A 92 26.46 6.93 -22.42
C ARG A 92 25.43 6.90 -23.54
N ASN A 93 24.36 7.68 -23.41
CA ASN A 93 23.37 7.85 -24.46
C ASN A 93 23.96 8.74 -25.58
N PRO A 94 23.99 8.29 -26.85
CA PRO A 94 24.57 9.06 -27.95
C PRO A 94 23.80 10.35 -28.28
N GLU A 95 22.52 10.43 -27.92
CA GLU A 95 21.66 11.58 -28.21
C GLU A 95 21.70 12.66 -27.13
N THR A 96 22.15 12.30 -25.92
CA THR A 96 22.17 13.20 -24.75
C THR A 96 23.49 13.04 -24.00
N LEU A 97 24.37 14.03 -24.13
CA LEU A 97 25.77 13.96 -23.68
C LEU A 97 25.96 13.65 -22.19
N ASP A 98 24.99 13.98 -21.32
CA ASP A 98 25.12 13.77 -19.87
C ASP A 98 24.25 12.63 -19.34
N ARG A 99 23.58 11.88 -20.22
CA ARG A 99 22.68 10.80 -19.81
C ARG A 99 23.32 9.46 -20.02
N TYR A 100 23.22 8.61 -19.02
CA TYR A 100 23.77 7.27 -19.00
C TYR A 100 22.66 6.29 -18.64
N SER A 101 22.68 5.10 -19.23
CA SER A 101 21.66 4.11 -18.94
C SER A 101 22.14 2.67 -19.02
N THR A 102 21.42 1.79 -18.34
CA THR A 102 21.60 0.34 -18.41
C THR A 102 20.28 -0.37 -18.18
N GLU A 103 20.13 -1.57 -18.75
CA GLU A 103 18.94 -2.39 -18.58
C GLU A 103 19.17 -3.43 -17.48
N LEU A 104 18.25 -3.47 -16.52
CA LEU A 104 18.23 -4.50 -15.49
C LEU A 104 17.39 -5.69 -15.98
N PRO A 105 17.83 -6.95 -15.79
CA PRO A 105 17.02 -8.10 -16.12
C PRO A 105 15.68 -8.06 -15.37
N ARG A 106 14.58 -8.31 -16.07
CA ARG A 106 13.26 -8.30 -15.44
C ARG A 106 13.10 -9.37 -14.36
N LEU A 107 12.53 -8.96 -13.23
CA LEU A 107 12.09 -9.85 -12.15
C LEU A 107 10.62 -10.26 -12.28
N GLY A 108 10.26 -11.27 -11.49
CA GLY A 108 8.89 -11.69 -11.22
C GLY A 108 8.09 -10.61 -10.49
N ARG A 109 6.75 -10.77 -10.47
CA ARG A 109 5.86 -9.86 -9.74
C ARG A 109 6.08 -10.03 -8.23
N GLY A 110 6.07 -8.92 -7.50
CA GLY A 110 6.31 -8.89 -6.05
C GLY A 110 7.78 -8.89 -5.68
N GLU A 111 8.69 -9.15 -6.62
CA GLU A 111 10.13 -9.09 -6.38
C GLU A 111 10.65 -7.65 -6.46
N VAL A 112 11.75 -7.40 -5.75
CA VAL A 112 12.35 -6.07 -5.58
C VAL A 112 13.83 -6.14 -5.91
N TYR A 113 14.30 -5.18 -6.71
CA TYR A 113 15.71 -4.84 -6.73
C TYR A 113 16.02 -3.79 -5.69
N GLU A 114 17.12 -4.00 -4.97
CA GLU A 114 17.82 -2.91 -4.29
C GLU A 114 19.02 -2.55 -5.15
N TYR A 115 19.20 -1.26 -5.42
CA TYR A 115 20.35 -0.80 -6.19
C TYR A 115 20.89 0.55 -5.71
N PHE A 116 22.13 0.81 -6.08
CA PHE A 116 22.75 2.12 -5.96
C PHE A 116 23.64 2.36 -7.18
N VAL A 117 23.94 3.62 -7.45
CA VAL A 117 24.79 4.02 -8.57
C VAL A 117 26.06 4.62 -7.99
N GLU A 118 27.21 4.22 -8.51
CA GLU A 118 28.49 4.85 -8.19
C GLU A 118 29.16 5.41 -9.43
N LEU A 119 29.66 6.63 -9.29
CA LEU A 119 30.58 7.28 -10.21
C LEU A 119 31.96 7.26 -9.57
N THR A 120 32.94 6.72 -10.29
CA THR A 120 34.34 6.69 -9.86
C THR A 120 35.20 7.37 -10.93
N SER A 121 36.03 8.34 -10.56
CA SER A 121 36.99 8.93 -11.49
C SER A 121 38.02 7.87 -11.92
N VAL A 122 38.55 7.96 -13.14
CA VAL A 122 39.50 6.93 -13.66
C VAL A 122 40.79 6.84 -12.83
N ASP A 123 41.14 7.88 -12.09
CA ASP A 123 42.28 7.91 -11.18
C ASP A 123 41.95 7.44 -9.75
N ASP A 124 40.72 6.97 -9.52
CA ASP A 124 40.19 6.53 -8.22
C ASP A 124 40.27 7.58 -7.09
N THR A 125 40.48 8.86 -7.43
CA THR A 125 40.59 9.94 -6.43
C THR A 125 39.24 10.39 -5.90
N LEU A 126 38.16 10.15 -6.65
CA LEU A 126 36.80 10.55 -6.30
C LEU A 126 35.82 9.41 -6.55
N THR A 127 34.97 9.13 -5.55
CA THR A 127 33.79 8.27 -5.70
C THR A 127 32.55 9.00 -5.20
N LEU A 128 31.50 9.03 -6.02
CA LEU A 128 30.17 9.52 -5.70
C LEU A 128 29.17 8.38 -5.74
N ARG A 129 28.26 8.35 -4.78
CA ARG A 129 27.19 7.34 -4.71
C ARG A 129 25.80 7.97 -4.67
N LEU A 130 24.84 7.30 -5.29
CA LEU A 130 23.40 7.53 -5.12
C LEU A 130 22.70 6.27 -4.61
N PRO A 131 21.99 6.32 -3.46
CA PRO A 131 21.83 7.49 -2.59
C PRO A 131 23.13 7.86 -1.84
N LYS A 132 23.19 9.06 -1.24
CA LYS A 132 24.39 9.57 -0.55
C LYS A 132 24.76 8.75 0.69
N GLU A 133 23.77 8.19 1.39
CA GLU A 133 24.00 7.43 2.60
C GLU A 133 24.48 6.01 2.27
N LEU A 134 25.61 5.60 2.86
CA LEU A 134 26.27 4.33 2.52
C LEU A 134 25.40 3.07 2.78
N ASN A 135 24.43 3.19 3.68
CA ASN A 135 23.55 2.11 4.11
C ASN A 135 22.15 2.22 3.51
N SER A 136 21.92 3.12 2.54
CA SER A 136 20.66 3.23 1.82
C SER A 136 20.83 2.79 0.37
N ASN A 137 19.77 2.15 -0.15
CA ASN A 137 19.67 1.70 -1.52
C ASN A 137 18.32 2.16 -2.06
N ILE A 138 18.23 2.30 -3.38
CA ILE A 138 16.99 2.58 -4.08
C ILE A 138 16.28 1.26 -4.32
N ALA A 139 15.00 1.17 -3.94
CA ALA A 139 14.17 0.02 -4.21
C ALA A 139 13.39 0.18 -5.52
N LEU A 140 13.41 -0.86 -6.37
CA LEU A 140 12.57 -0.99 -7.55
C LEU A 140 11.67 -2.22 -7.44
N LEU A 141 10.39 -1.98 -7.15
CA LEU A 141 9.38 -3.04 -7.01
C LEU A 141 8.77 -3.41 -8.36
N PHE A 142 8.74 -4.70 -8.70
CA PHE A 142 8.06 -5.19 -9.90
C PHE A 142 6.61 -5.51 -9.59
N GLU A 143 5.69 -4.75 -10.16
CA GLU A 143 4.25 -4.93 -9.96
C GLU A 143 3.51 -5.21 -11.27
N GLY A 144 2.56 -6.14 -11.21
CA GLY A 144 1.57 -6.32 -12.27
C GLY A 144 0.52 -5.21 -12.24
N ARG A 145 -0.13 -4.99 -13.39
CA ARG A 145 -1.22 -4.01 -13.52
C ARG A 145 -2.57 -4.74 -13.52
N PRO A 146 -3.37 -4.65 -12.45
CA PRO A 146 -4.75 -5.14 -12.50
C PRO A 146 -5.55 -4.37 -13.55
N SER A 147 -6.50 -5.04 -14.19
CA SER A 147 -7.41 -4.37 -15.11
C SER A 147 -8.26 -3.34 -14.36
N LEU A 148 -8.67 -2.28 -15.06
CA LEU A 148 -9.49 -1.22 -14.47
C LEU A 148 -10.79 -1.77 -13.86
N ILE A 149 -11.34 -2.84 -14.44
CA ILE A 149 -12.55 -3.50 -13.97
C ILE A 149 -12.31 -4.19 -12.62
N VAL A 150 -11.25 -4.99 -12.49
CA VAL A 150 -10.94 -5.70 -11.23
C VAL A 150 -10.59 -4.71 -10.13
N TRP A 151 -9.78 -3.71 -10.46
CA TRP A 151 -9.42 -2.64 -9.53
C TRP A 151 -10.64 -1.82 -9.10
N GLY A 152 -11.48 -1.41 -10.05
CA GLY A 152 -12.70 -0.65 -9.78
C GLY A 152 -13.70 -1.44 -8.93
N ALA A 153 -13.85 -2.75 -9.18
CA ALA A 153 -14.69 -3.62 -8.37
C ALA A 153 -14.19 -3.72 -6.93
N HIS A 154 -12.87 -3.91 -6.73
CA HIS A 154 -12.26 -3.95 -5.40
C HIS A 154 -12.50 -2.64 -4.64
N VAL A 155 -12.09 -1.51 -5.21
CA VAL A 155 -12.21 -0.20 -4.58
C VAL A 155 -13.68 0.15 -4.33
N GLY A 156 -14.57 -0.15 -5.27
CA GLY A 156 -16.00 0.09 -5.12
C GLY A 156 -16.63 -0.70 -3.96
N VAL A 157 -16.31 -1.99 -3.84
CA VAL A 157 -16.80 -2.81 -2.72
C VAL A 157 -16.26 -2.31 -1.38
N MET A 158 -14.97 -1.97 -1.31
CA MET A 158 -14.34 -1.43 -0.10
C MET A 158 -14.91 -0.07 0.30
N PHE A 159 -15.17 0.80 -0.67
CA PHE A 159 -15.84 2.08 -0.46
C PHE A 159 -17.24 1.89 0.14
N ILE A 160 -18.05 0.99 -0.43
CA ILE A 160 -19.40 0.71 0.09
C ILE A 160 -19.31 0.09 1.50
N ALA A 161 -18.35 -0.81 1.76
CA ALA A 161 -18.13 -1.39 3.08
C ALA A 161 -17.87 -0.31 4.15
N ALA A 162 -16.93 0.60 3.87
CA ALA A 162 -16.59 1.73 4.74
C ALA A 162 -17.78 2.68 4.93
N MET A 163 -18.54 2.98 3.87
CA MET A 163 -19.77 3.76 3.98
C MET A 163 -20.76 3.11 4.94
N TYR A 164 -20.99 1.80 4.83
CA TYR A 164 -21.87 1.08 5.75
C TYR A 164 -21.35 1.06 7.19
N ALA A 165 -20.04 1.06 7.41
CA ALA A 165 -19.43 1.18 8.73
C ALA A 165 -19.70 2.57 9.35
N PHE A 166 -19.55 3.65 8.58
CA PHE A 166 -19.94 5.00 9.05
C PHE A 166 -21.46 5.14 9.27
N MET A 167 -22.27 4.45 8.47
CA MET A 167 -23.72 4.39 8.73
C MET A 167 -24.03 3.64 10.03
N ALA A 168 -23.27 2.61 10.37
CA ALA A 168 -23.35 1.93 11.66
C ALA A 168 -22.98 2.90 12.80
N LEU A 169 -21.89 3.68 12.66
CA LEU A 169 -21.52 4.76 13.58
C LEU A 169 -22.66 5.74 13.82
N PHE A 170 -23.32 6.26 12.77
CA PHE A 170 -24.44 7.19 12.97
C PHE A 170 -25.69 6.55 13.58
N ASN A 171 -25.83 5.22 13.50
CA ASN A 171 -26.91 4.50 14.19
C ASN A 171 -26.59 4.28 15.67
N VAL A 172 -25.31 4.19 16.05
CA VAL A 172 -24.86 4.18 17.45
C VAL A 172 -25.36 5.42 18.20
N PHE A 173 -25.18 6.63 17.63
CA PHE A 173 -25.66 7.86 18.29
C PHE A 173 -27.20 7.95 18.40
N GLY A 174 -27.93 7.17 17.61
CA GLY A 174 -29.38 7.07 17.67
C GLY A 174 -29.91 6.06 18.69
N LEU A 175 -29.05 5.31 19.38
CA LEU A 175 -29.40 4.26 20.34
C LEU A 175 -29.56 4.76 21.79
N ARG A 176 -29.81 6.06 22.01
CA ARG A 176 -30.00 6.70 23.33
C ARG A 176 -31.12 6.09 24.20
N THR A 177 -31.98 5.27 23.63
CA THR A 177 -33.07 4.57 24.32
C THR A 177 -33.21 3.23 23.63
N SER A 178 -33.26 2.13 24.37
CA SER A 178 -33.26 0.71 23.93
C SER A 178 -34.37 0.34 22.93
N ASN A 179 -34.39 0.98 21.77
CA ASN A 179 -35.37 0.78 20.73
C ASN A 179 -34.89 -0.34 19.83
N GLU A 180 -35.59 -1.48 19.89
CA GLU A 180 -35.30 -2.68 19.08
C GLU A 180 -35.13 -2.37 17.59
N LYS A 181 -35.90 -1.40 17.08
CA LYS A 181 -35.83 -0.98 15.66
C LYS A 181 -34.50 -0.30 15.33
N SER A 182 -33.91 0.44 16.26
CA SER A 182 -32.60 1.08 16.08
C SER A 182 -31.48 0.04 16.14
N LEU A 183 -31.58 -0.92 17.07
CA LEU A 183 -30.62 -2.02 17.18
C LEU A 183 -30.63 -2.89 15.91
N LYS A 184 -31.82 -3.24 15.40
CA LYS A 184 -31.96 -3.99 14.14
C LYS A 184 -31.32 -3.29 12.94
N LYS A 185 -31.45 -1.97 12.86
CA LYS A 185 -30.77 -1.18 11.82
C LYS A 185 -29.26 -1.21 11.99
N LEU A 186 -28.75 -1.06 13.20
CA LEU A 186 -27.31 -1.14 13.49
C LEU A 186 -26.77 -2.53 13.09
N SER A 187 -27.38 -3.60 13.60
CA SER A 187 -26.92 -4.97 13.35
C SER A 187 -26.95 -5.33 11.87
N ARG A 188 -27.97 -4.88 11.12
CA ARG A 188 -28.00 -5.05 9.66
C ARG A 188 -26.84 -4.31 8.97
N LYS A 189 -26.46 -3.12 9.41
CA LYS A 189 -25.34 -2.37 8.83
C LYS A 189 -24.01 -3.05 9.14
N VAL A 190 -23.82 -3.52 10.36
CA VAL A 190 -22.65 -4.31 10.79
C VAL A 190 -22.51 -5.58 9.95
N PHE A 191 -23.60 -6.32 9.75
CA PHE A 191 -23.60 -7.50 8.88
C PHE A 191 -23.17 -7.18 7.45
N ILE A 192 -23.75 -6.13 6.86
CA ILE A 192 -23.43 -5.72 5.49
C ILE A 192 -21.97 -5.26 5.40
N THR A 193 -21.45 -4.53 6.38
CA THR A 193 -20.04 -4.15 6.45
C THR A 193 -19.14 -5.38 6.48
N GLY A 194 -19.39 -6.34 7.38
CA GLY A 194 -18.59 -7.56 7.47
C GLY A 194 -18.61 -8.39 6.18
N LEU A 195 -19.79 -8.55 5.57
CA LEU A 195 -19.93 -9.24 4.30
C LEU A 195 -19.17 -8.54 3.16
N LEU A 196 -19.33 -7.22 3.02
CA LEU A 196 -18.65 -6.45 1.98
C LEU A 196 -17.14 -6.41 2.19
N MET A 197 -16.65 -6.33 3.43
CA MET A 197 -15.22 -6.43 3.73
C MET A 197 -14.65 -7.80 3.36
N LEU A 198 -15.38 -8.87 3.67
CA LEU A 198 -14.98 -10.22 3.26
C LEU A 198 -14.91 -10.33 1.73
N LEU A 199 -15.95 -9.89 1.01
CA LEU A 199 -15.96 -9.91 -0.47
C LEU A 199 -14.86 -9.03 -1.06
N GLY A 200 -14.71 -7.80 -0.54
CA GLY A 200 -13.76 -6.82 -1.04
C GLY A 200 -12.31 -7.25 -0.84
N THR A 201 -11.96 -7.74 0.35
CA THR A 201 -10.58 -8.12 0.68
C THR A 201 -10.27 -9.58 0.36
N ALA A 202 -11.07 -10.53 0.88
CA ALA A 202 -10.73 -11.95 0.81
C ALA A 202 -11.14 -12.62 -0.50
N LEU A 203 -12.02 -12.02 -1.31
CA LEU A 203 -12.29 -12.53 -2.66
C LEU A 203 -11.60 -11.66 -3.69
N ILE A 204 -12.07 -10.42 -3.86
CA ILE A 204 -11.56 -9.54 -4.92
C ILE A 204 -10.13 -9.09 -4.62
N GLY A 205 -9.82 -8.79 -3.35
CA GLY A 205 -8.50 -8.36 -2.92
C GLY A 205 -7.43 -9.43 -3.16
N LEU A 206 -7.70 -10.72 -2.93
CA LEU A 206 -6.75 -11.81 -3.25
C LEU A 206 -6.42 -11.85 -4.75
N PHE A 207 -7.40 -11.63 -5.62
CA PHE A 207 -7.15 -11.55 -7.07
C PHE A 207 -6.32 -10.32 -7.44
N VAL A 208 -6.61 -9.16 -6.83
CA VAL A 208 -5.80 -7.95 -7.02
C VAL A 208 -4.36 -8.18 -6.57
N SER A 209 -4.15 -8.79 -5.40
CA SER A 209 -2.83 -9.14 -4.86
C SER A 209 -2.09 -10.10 -5.79
N HIS A 210 -2.75 -11.15 -6.27
CA HIS A 210 -2.10 -12.10 -7.16
C HIS A 210 -1.73 -11.46 -8.51
N ILE A 211 -2.60 -10.61 -9.07
CA ILE A 211 -2.28 -9.91 -10.32
C ILE A 211 -1.10 -8.95 -10.12
N ARG A 212 -1.06 -8.24 -8.99
CA ARG A 212 -0.07 -7.19 -8.72
C ARG A 212 1.26 -7.73 -8.21
N PHE A 213 1.25 -8.68 -7.28
CA PHE A 213 2.43 -9.14 -6.56
C PHE A 213 2.72 -10.63 -6.71
N GLY A 214 1.91 -11.38 -7.48
CA GLY A 214 2.15 -12.80 -7.72
C GLY A 214 1.67 -13.75 -6.62
N TYR A 215 1.38 -13.26 -5.41
CA TYR A 215 0.83 -14.06 -4.30
C TYR A 215 -0.63 -13.68 -3.99
N TYR A 216 -1.42 -14.64 -3.50
CA TYR A 216 -2.83 -14.39 -3.14
C TYR A 216 -2.95 -13.71 -1.78
N TRP A 217 -2.26 -14.26 -0.78
CA TRP A 217 -2.30 -13.81 0.61
C TRP A 217 -0.89 -13.80 1.18
N GLY A 218 -0.57 -12.77 1.95
CA GLY A 218 0.68 -12.62 2.68
C GLY A 218 0.49 -12.18 4.13
N GLY A 219 -0.75 -12.20 4.64
CA GLY A 219 -1.03 -11.90 6.05
C GLY A 219 -0.95 -13.14 6.93
N TRP A 220 -1.06 -12.97 8.24
CA TRP A 220 -1.11 -14.09 9.19
C TRP A 220 -2.19 -15.13 8.79
N PRO A 221 -2.00 -16.43 9.07
CA PRO A 221 -0.78 -17.09 9.54
C PRO A 221 0.30 -17.32 8.46
N LEU A 222 0.12 -16.84 7.22
CA LEU A 222 1.03 -17.12 6.11
C LEU A 222 1.63 -15.83 5.52
N ASP A 223 2.90 -15.59 5.89
CA ASP A 223 3.80 -14.48 5.48
C ASP A 223 3.75 -13.22 6.38
N ASP A 224 4.77 -12.35 6.25
CA ASP A 224 5.06 -11.22 7.14
C ASP A 224 4.45 -9.89 6.64
N ASN A 225 3.50 -9.92 5.69
CA ASN A 225 2.83 -8.72 5.20
C ASN A 225 1.84 -8.16 6.24
N ARG A 226 2.35 -7.23 7.05
CA ARG A 226 1.59 -6.54 8.11
C ARG A 226 0.30 -5.90 7.60
N ALA A 227 0.28 -5.34 6.39
CA ALA A 227 -0.91 -4.70 5.82
C ALA A 227 -2.06 -5.71 5.68
N GLN A 228 -1.74 -6.90 5.15
CA GLN A 228 -2.74 -7.95 4.95
C GLN A 228 -3.20 -8.54 6.28
N THR A 229 -2.31 -8.72 7.26
CA THR A 229 -2.65 -9.12 8.63
C THR A 229 -3.64 -8.16 9.29
N TYR A 230 -3.43 -6.85 9.21
CA TYR A 230 -4.39 -5.90 9.80
C TYR A 230 -5.74 -5.89 9.10
N MET A 231 -5.75 -6.04 7.77
CA MET A 231 -6.98 -6.18 7.01
C MET A 231 -7.73 -7.47 7.37
N GLU A 232 -7.02 -8.56 7.62
CA GLU A 232 -7.60 -9.81 8.14
C GLU A 232 -8.25 -9.61 9.50
N LEU A 233 -7.50 -9.06 10.45
CA LEU A 233 -8.01 -8.77 11.80
C LEU A 233 -9.23 -7.87 11.74
N LEU A 234 -9.25 -6.90 10.82
CA LEU A 234 -10.41 -6.05 10.58
C LEU A 234 -11.62 -6.84 10.06
N ILE A 235 -11.44 -7.72 9.08
CA ILE A 235 -12.52 -8.60 8.57
C ILE A 235 -13.04 -9.49 9.69
N LEU A 236 -12.15 -10.19 10.39
CA LEU A 236 -12.49 -11.07 11.51
C LEU A 236 -13.23 -10.31 12.61
N TYR A 237 -12.82 -9.07 12.89
CA TYR A 237 -13.52 -8.21 13.84
C TYR A 237 -14.96 -7.93 13.41
N TRP A 238 -15.19 -7.49 12.18
CA TRP A 238 -16.54 -7.18 11.68
C TRP A 238 -17.43 -8.42 11.52
N LEU A 239 -16.85 -9.57 11.16
CA LEU A 239 -17.54 -10.88 11.17
C LEU A 239 -17.84 -11.31 12.62
N GLY A 240 -16.93 -11.08 13.56
CA GLY A 240 -17.15 -11.31 14.98
C GLY A 240 -18.32 -10.49 15.52
N LEU A 241 -18.42 -9.20 15.14
CA LEU A 241 -19.59 -8.38 15.49
C LEU A 241 -20.90 -8.94 14.95
N THR A 242 -20.88 -9.55 13.76
CA THR A 242 -22.04 -10.24 13.19
C THR A 242 -22.49 -11.41 14.09
N VAL A 243 -21.54 -12.20 14.59
CA VAL A 243 -21.82 -13.31 15.52
C VAL A 243 -22.37 -12.77 16.85
N VAL A 244 -21.77 -11.70 17.36
CA VAL A 244 -22.20 -11.04 18.60
C VAL A 244 -23.65 -10.53 18.49
N PHE A 245 -24.04 -10.03 17.32
CA PHE A 245 -25.40 -9.55 17.03
C PHE A 245 -26.33 -10.61 16.43
N ARG A 246 -25.99 -11.91 16.54
CA ARG A 246 -26.77 -13.01 15.92
C ARG A 246 -28.27 -12.94 16.21
N GLY A 247 -28.64 -12.57 17.44
CA GLY A 247 -30.03 -12.53 17.87
C GLY A 247 -30.83 -11.56 17.03
N THR A 248 -30.28 -10.38 16.80
CA THR A 248 -30.94 -9.30 16.05
C THR A 248 -30.84 -9.49 14.53
N ILE A 249 -29.74 -10.09 14.05
CA ILE A 249 -29.49 -10.27 12.60
C ILE A 249 -30.33 -11.40 12.02
N PHE A 250 -30.36 -12.57 12.68
CA PHE A 250 -31.03 -13.76 12.16
C PHE A 250 -32.50 -13.87 12.59
N GLY A 251 -33.12 -12.74 12.96
CA GLY A 251 -34.56 -12.67 13.24
C GLY A 251 -34.99 -13.27 14.58
N PHE A 252 -34.04 -13.54 15.49
CA PHE A 252 -34.38 -13.88 16.87
C PHE A 252 -34.68 -12.61 17.70
N LYS A 253 -34.95 -12.80 19.00
CA LYS A 253 -35.13 -11.68 19.94
C LYS A 253 -33.78 -10.98 20.21
N PRO A 254 -33.76 -9.65 20.43
CA PRO A 254 -32.56 -8.90 20.83
C PRO A 254 -31.84 -9.49 22.06
N GLU A 255 -32.59 -10.11 22.97
CA GLU A 255 -32.10 -10.82 24.16
C GLU A 255 -31.14 -11.99 23.83
N LYS A 256 -31.18 -12.52 22.61
CA LYS A 256 -30.27 -13.60 22.16
C LYS A 256 -28.94 -13.11 21.61
N ASN A 257 -28.70 -11.80 21.60
CA ASN A 257 -27.37 -11.25 21.33
C ASN A 257 -26.42 -11.64 22.46
N PHE A 258 -25.14 -11.82 22.15
CA PHE A 258 -24.13 -12.10 23.18
C PHE A 258 -23.73 -10.85 23.99
N VAL A 259 -24.19 -9.67 23.59
CA VAL A 259 -23.88 -8.39 24.25
C VAL A 259 -25.12 -7.56 24.47
N SER A 260 -25.07 -6.75 25.52
CA SER A 260 -26.05 -5.71 25.81
C SER A 260 -25.99 -4.56 24.79
N VAL A 261 -26.99 -3.68 24.78
CA VAL A 261 -27.00 -2.49 23.91
C VAL A 261 -25.77 -1.58 24.13
N PRO A 262 -25.34 -1.27 25.37
CA PRO A 262 -24.10 -0.54 25.59
C PRO A 262 -22.87 -1.27 25.03
N GLY A 263 -22.81 -2.60 25.15
CA GLY A 263 -21.75 -3.41 24.55
C GLY A 263 -21.75 -3.32 23.02
N ALA A 264 -22.93 -3.39 22.40
CA ALA A 264 -23.09 -3.22 20.96
C ALA A 264 -22.60 -1.86 20.45
N ILE A 265 -22.91 -0.80 21.20
CA ILE A 265 -22.44 0.57 20.96
C ILE A 265 -20.91 0.62 21.03
N ALA A 266 -20.33 0.17 22.13
CA ALA A 266 -18.88 0.22 22.37
C ALA A 266 -18.11 -0.56 21.30
N LEU A 267 -18.53 -1.79 21.01
CA LEU A 267 -17.90 -2.63 19.99
C LEU A 267 -18.02 -2.03 18.58
N THR A 268 -19.16 -1.45 18.23
CA THR A 268 -19.28 -0.78 16.91
C THR A 268 -18.33 0.42 16.82
N LEU A 269 -18.21 1.23 17.88
CA LEU A 269 -17.29 2.38 17.90
C LEU A 269 -15.84 1.92 17.75
N VAL A 270 -15.44 0.87 18.48
CA VAL A 270 -14.10 0.26 18.35
C VAL A 270 -13.88 -0.25 16.93
N GLY A 271 -14.85 -0.92 16.31
CA GLY A 271 -14.73 -1.39 14.93
C GLY A 271 -14.53 -0.30 13.90
N VAL A 272 -15.25 0.83 14.05
CA VAL A 272 -15.10 1.98 13.15
C VAL A 272 -13.76 2.67 13.37
N LEU A 273 -13.33 2.83 14.62
CA LEU A 273 -12.00 3.39 14.92
C LEU A 273 -10.89 2.49 14.37
N PHE A 274 -10.99 1.18 14.59
CA PHE A 274 -10.03 0.21 14.08
C PHE A 274 -9.97 0.25 12.55
N MET A 275 -11.12 0.31 11.87
CA MET A 275 -11.17 0.51 10.43
C MET A 275 -10.43 1.79 9.99
N ILE A 276 -10.68 2.93 10.63
CA ILE A 276 -9.99 4.19 10.30
C ILE A 276 -8.48 4.02 10.46
N ILE A 277 -8.03 3.44 11.58
CA ILE A 277 -6.60 3.19 11.83
C ILE A 277 -6.00 2.34 10.72
N VAL A 278 -6.63 1.21 10.37
CA VAL A 278 -6.11 0.31 9.31
C VAL A 278 -6.03 1.02 7.96
N TYR A 279 -7.04 1.80 7.58
CA TYR A 279 -7.04 2.55 6.32
C TYR A 279 -5.98 3.66 6.28
N LEU A 280 -5.76 4.37 7.39
CA LEU A 280 -4.74 5.43 7.47
C LEU A 280 -3.33 4.86 7.57
N ALA A 281 -3.16 3.73 8.27
CA ALA A 281 -1.88 3.10 8.49
C ALA A 281 -1.44 2.20 7.34
N GLY A 282 -2.35 1.82 6.42
CA GLY A 282 -2.11 0.99 5.22
C GLY A 282 -0.92 1.40 4.32
N GLY A 283 -0.30 2.55 4.59
CA GLY A 283 0.92 2.99 3.94
C GLY A 283 2.25 2.82 4.62
N HIS A 284 2.24 2.59 5.92
CA HIS A 284 3.44 2.21 6.66
C HIS A 284 3.69 0.70 6.57
N PHE A 285 2.96 0.00 5.70
CA PHE A 285 2.86 -1.47 5.68
C PHE A 285 3.12 -2.09 4.31
N VAL A 286 3.58 -1.31 3.33
CA VAL A 286 4.34 -1.84 2.17
C VAL A 286 5.84 -1.82 2.50
N ASP A 287 6.19 -1.92 3.78
CA ASP A 287 7.42 -2.62 4.16
C ASP A 287 7.16 -4.10 3.84
N ILE A 288 7.29 -4.47 2.57
CA ILE A 288 7.64 -5.85 2.23
C ILE A 288 8.91 -6.10 3.06
N PRO A 289 8.93 -7.09 3.96
CA PRO A 289 10.14 -7.41 4.69
C PRO A 289 11.24 -7.65 3.65
N ILE A 290 12.21 -6.74 3.69
CA ILE A 290 13.50 -6.81 3.00
C ILE A 290 14.27 -7.99 3.58
#